data_AF-A0A7X7ZRR9-F1
#
_entry.id   AF-A0A7X7ZRR9-F1
#
_cell.length_a   1.000
_cell.length_b   1.000
_cell.length_c   1.000
_cell.angle_alpha   90.00
_cell.angle_beta   90.00
_cell.angle_gamma   90.00
#
_symmetry.space_group_name_H-M   'P 1'
#
loop_
_entity.id
_entity.type
_entity.pdbx_description
1 polymer ?
#
loop_
_entity_poly.entity_id
_entity_poly.type
_entity_poly.pdbx_seq_one_letter_code
_entity_poly.pdbx_strand_id
1 'polypeptide(L)'
;MSWKEMIPGCFGKRDLVYANSSFDKKRAIEMVAAANKENVTKTEFITSMRDYMLKRGTELGINNLSDHIEKQMKYILRRNFVKGTSKILDRE
;
A
#
# COMPACT_ATOMS: atom_id res chain seq x y z
N MET A 1 -5.00 -2.28 -16.46
CA MET A 1 -4.57 -2.93 -15.23
C MET A 1 -5.00 -2.01 -14.10
N SER A 2 -5.87 -2.49 -13.21
CA SER A 2 -6.35 -1.70 -12.08
C SER A 2 -5.23 -1.56 -11.05
N TRP A 3 -5.15 -0.41 -10.39
CA TRP A 3 -4.17 -0.19 -9.32
C TRP A 3 -4.20 -1.29 -8.23
N LYS A 4 -5.35 -1.92 -7.98
CA LYS A 4 -5.50 -3.03 -7.01
C LYS A 4 -4.68 -4.27 -7.40
N GLU A 5 -4.53 -4.54 -8.69
CA GLU A 5 -3.74 -5.66 -9.21
C GLU A 5 -2.23 -5.44 -8.98
N MET A 6 -1.82 -4.18 -8.76
CA MET A 6 -0.43 -3.80 -8.54
C MET A 6 -0.03 -3.86 -7.05
N ILE A 7 -1.01 -3.94 -6.14
CA ILE A 7 -0.79 -4.00 -4.68
C ILE A 7 0.24 -5.08 -4.30
N PRO A 8 0.15 -6.35 -4.76
CA PRO A 8 1.10 -7.38 -4.35
C PRO A 8 2.55 -7.06 -4.72
N GLY A 9 2.75 -6.35 -5.83
CA GLY A 9 4.06 -5.95 -6.31
C GLY A 9 4.73 -4.88 -5.44
N CYS A 10 3.99 -4.24 -4.53
CA CYS A 10 4.49 -3.18 -3.67
C CYS A 10 5.02 -3.67 -2.31
N PHE A 11 4.89 -4.97 -2.02
CA PHE A 11 5.26 -5.56 -0.73
C PHE A 11 6.33 -6.64 -0.86
N GLY A 12 7.16 -6.77 0.17
CA GLY A 12 8.06 -7.90 0.31
C GLY A 12 7.29 -9.22 0.44
N LYS A 13 7.73 -10.25 -0.30
CA LYS A 13 7.03 -11.54 -0.43
C LYS A 13 6.91 -12.33 0.88
N ARG A 14 7.83 -12.11 1.82
CA ARG A 14 7.95 -12.87 3.08
C ARG A 14 7.51 -12.07 4.31
N ASP A 15 7.71 -10.76 4.29
CA ASP A 15 7.57 -9.89 5.46
C ASP A 15 6.40 -8.90 5.32
N LEU A 16 5.78 -8.78 4.15
CA LEU A 16 4.77 -7.76 3.85
C LEU A 16 5.23 -6.34 4.21
N VAL A 17 6.51 -6.04 4.03
CA VAL A 17 7.02 -4.68 4.20
C VAL A 17 6.78 -3.89 2.92
N TYR A 18 6.14 -2.73 3.04
CA TYR A 18 5.79 -1.89 1.90
C TYR A 18 7.01 -1.15 1.35
N ALA A 19 7.22 -1.25 0.03
CA ALA A 19 8.24 -0.50 -0.70
C ALA A 19 9.67 -0.62 -0.10
N ASN A 20 10.04 -1.84 0.29
CA ASN A 20 11.29 -2.16 0.98
C ASN A 20 12.51 -2.07 0.03
N SER A 21 12.42 -2.69 -1.16
CA SER A 21 13.48 -2.66 -2.17
C SER A 21 13.30 -1.52 -3.19
N SER A 22 14.34 -1.20 -3.95
CA SER A 22 14.25 -0.24 -5.07
C SER A 22 13.17 -0.63 -6.09
N PHE A 23 13.01 -1.92 -6.37
CA PHE A 23 11.95 -2.44 -7.25
C PHE A 23 10.56 -2.23 -6.66
N ASP A 24 10.36 -2.54 -5.37
CA ASP A 24 9.06 -2.35 -4.71
C ASP A 24 8.69 -0.86 -4.62
N LYS A 25 9.70 0.01 -4.42
CA LYS A 25 9.53 1.47 -4.43
C LYS A 25 9.04 1.97 -5.79
N LYS A 26 9.60 1.47 -6.89
CA LYS A 26 9.17 1.82 -8.26
C LYS A 26 7.72 1.39 -8.49
N ARG A 27 7.39 0.14 -8.16
CA ARG A 27 6.02 -0.39 -8.29
C ARG A 27 5.01 0.35 -7.44
N ALA A 28 5.39 0.76 -6.22
CA ALA A 28 4.55 1.58 -5.36
C ALA A 28 4.23 2.94 -5.98
N ILE A 29 5.19 3.57 -6.68
CA ILE A 29 4.96 4.84 -7.40
C ILE A 29 3.99 4.61 -8.56
N GLU A 30 4.20 3.56 -9.35
CA GLU A 30 3.32 3.21 -10.49
C GLU A 30 1.90 2.89 -10.03
N MET A 31 1.74 2.15 -8.93
CA MET A 31 0.43 1.85 -8.33
C MET A 31 -0.27 3.13 -7.86
N VAL A 32 0.46 4.05 -7.23
CA VAL A 32 -0.08 5.35 -6.80
C VAL A 32 -0.53 6.19 -8.00
N ALA A 33 0.26 6.25 -9.07
CA ALA A 33 -0.12 6.94 -10.29
C ALA A 33 -1.36 6.32 -10.95
N ALA A 34 -1.50 4.99 -10.94
CA ALA A 34 -2.70 4.31 -11.40
C ALA A 34 -3.93 4.65 -10.53
N ALA A 35 -3.77 4.65 -9.20
CA ALA A 35 -4.84 5.01 -8.27
C ALA A 35 -5.30 6.47 -8.45
N ASN A 36 -4.38 7.40 -8.73
CA ASN A 36 -4.70 8.79 -9.06
C ASN A 36 -5.52 8.90 -10.35
N LYS A 37 -5.11 8.17 -11.41
CA LYS A 37 -5.85 8.14 -12.69
C LYS A 37 -7.26 7.57 -12.54
N GLU A 38 -7.44 6.63 -11.63
CA GLU A 38 -8.74 6.04 -11.29
C GLU A 38 -9.55 6.90 -10.30
N ASN A 39 -9.07 8.09 -9.90
CA ASN A 39 -9.71 8.98 -8.91
C ASN A 39 -10.03 8.28 -7.57
N VAL A 40 -9.16 7.37 -7.14
CA VAL A 40 -9.35 6.56 -5.93
C VAL A 40 -9.35 7.45 -4.69
N THR A 41 -10.35 7.25 -3.84
CA THR A 41 -10.42 7.98 -2.57
C THR A 41 -9.41 7.43 -1.55
N LYS A 42 -8.99 8.29 -0.61
CA LYS A 42 -8.17 7.85 0.53
C LYS A 42 -8.75 6.63 1.26
N THR A 43 -10.07 6.62 1.49
CA THR A 43 -10.75 5.52 2.19
C THR A 43 -10.67 4.22 1.41
N GLU A 44 -10.93 4.26 0.10
CA GLU A 44 -10.81 3.08 -0.75
C GLU A 44 -9.37 2.56 -0.82
N PHE A 45 -8.40 3.48 -0.92
CA PHE A 45 -6.98 3.14 -0.93
C PHE A 45 -6.59 2.42 0.36
N ILE A 46 -6.93 3.00 1.51
CA ILE A 46 -6.65 2.44 2.84
C ILE A 46 -7.29 1.06 3.00
N THR A 47 -8.57 0.93 2.62
CA THR A 47 -9.33 -0.31 2.79
C THR A 47 -8.71 -1.43 1.97
N SER A 48 -8.45 -1.19 0.68
CA SER A 48 -7.88 -2.22 -0.19
C SER A 48 -6.48 -2.65 0.24
N MET A 49 -5.65 -1.70 0.73
CA MET A 49 -4.33 -2.02 1.26
C MET A 49 -4.41 -2.86 2.53
N ARG A 50 -5.32 -2.52 3.46
CA ARG A 50 -5.56 -3.29 4.69
C ARG A 50 -6.07 -4.69 4.39
N ASP A 51 -7.05 -4.82 3.50
CA ASP A 51 -7.64 -6.11 3.13
C ASP A 51 -6.59 -7.05 2.52
N TYR A 52 -5.74 -6.52 1.62
CA TYR A 52 -4.63 -7.28 1.07
C TYR A 52 -3.66 -7.74 2.15
N MET A 53 -3.24 -6.84 3.04
CA MET A 53 -2.30 -7.17 4.11
C MET A 53 -2.88 -8.17 5.11
N LEU A 54 -4.16 -8.05 5.44
CA LEU A 54 -4.85 -8.98 6.35
C LEU A 54 -4.91 -10.38 5.74
N LYS A 55 -5.36 -10.49 4.49
CA LYS A 55 -5.42 -11.75 3.77
C LYS A 55 -4.03 -12.38 3.66
N ARG A 56 -3.07 -11.65 3.10
CA ARG A 56 -1.74 -12.18 2.81
C ARG A 56 -0.93 -12.45 4.08
N GLY A 57 -1.09 -11.62 5.11
CA GLY A 57 -0.40 -11.79 6.38
C GLY A 57 -0.89 -13.01 7.15
N THR A 58 -2.18 -13.33 7.03
CA THR A 58 -2.77 -14.56 7.57
C THR A 58 -2.20 -15.78 6.85
N GLU A 59 -2.15 -15.77 5.51
CA GLU A 59 -1.55 -16.85 4.69
C GLU A 59 -0.07 -17.09 5.00
N LEU A 60 0.68 -16.03 5.31
CA LEU A 60 2.11 -16.10 5.63
C LEU A 60 2.38 -16.45 7.10
N GLY A 61 1.36 -16.51 7.97
CA GLY A 61 1.53 -16.78 9.40
C GLY A 61 2.33 -15.69 10.12
N ILE A 62 2.13 -14.42 9.77
CA ILE A 62 2.86 -13.31 10.42
C ILE A 62 2.40 -13.17 11.88
N ASN A 63 3.35 -13.32 12.82
CA ASN A 63 3.12 -13.05 14.23
C ASN A 63 2.81 -11.56 14.46
N ASN A 64 1.88 -11.26 15.37
CA ASN A 64 1.43 -9.89 15.67
C ASN A 64 0.96 -9.13 14.42
N LEU A 65 0.20 -9.80 13.54
CA LEU A 65 -0.25 -9.25 12.26
C LEU A 65 -0.95 -7.89 12.39
N SER A 66 -1.78 -7.68 13.41
CA SER A 66 -2.46 -6.40 13.64
C SER A 66 -1.46 -5.25 13.78
N ASP A 67 -0.49 -5.39 14.68
CA ASP A 67 0.57 -4.40 14.91
C ASP A 67 1.42 -4.18 13.66
N HIS A 68 1.70 -5.25 12.91
CA HIS A 68 2.42 -5.15 11.65
C HIS A 68 1.64 -4.32 10.63
N ILE A 69 0.35 -4.60 10.44
CA ILE A 69 -0.52 -3.85 9.53
C ILE A 69 -0.56 -2.38 9.95
N GLU A 70 -0.74 -2.07 11.23
CA GLU A 70 -0.77 -0.68 11.69
C GLU A 70 0.54 0.07 11.42
N LYS A 71 1.68 -0.57 11.66
CA LYS A 71 3.01 0.01 11.36
C LYS A 71 3.17 0.29 9.87
N GLN A 72 2.83 -0.67 9.02
CA GLN A 72 2.93 -0.49 7.57
C GLN A 72 1.94 0.56 7.07
N MET A 73 0.70 0.59 7.58
CA MET A 73 -0.30 1.58 7.18
C MET A 73 0.11 3.00 7.58
N LYS A 74 0.72 3.22 8.75
CA LYS A 74 1.29 4.53 9.11
C LYS A 74 2.35 4.96 8.09
N TYR A 75 3.21 4.03 7.66
CA TYR A 75 4.24 4.30 6.66
C TYR A 75 3.64 4.60 5.28
N ILE A 76 2.71 3.77 4.80
CA ILE A 76 1.99 3.95 3.52
C ILE A 76 1.30 5.31 3.48
N LEU A 77 0.59 5.67 4.55
CA LEU A 77 -0.13 6.94 4.63
C LEU A 77 0.82 8.14 4.61
N ARG A 78 1.90 8.09 5.39
CA ARG A 78 2.92 9.15 5.40
C ARG A 78 3.59 9.29 4.02
N ARG A 79 3.77 8.19 3.31
CA ARG A 79 4.50 8.14 2.05
C ARG A 79 3.67 8.57 0.84
N ASN A 80 2.36 8.34 0.88
CA ASN A 80 1.48 8.46 -0.28
C ASN A 80 0.40 9.54 -0.14
N PHE A 81 0.26 10.22 1.00
CA PHE A 81 -0.75 11.27 1.18
C PHE A 81 -0.16 12.57 1.70
N VAL A 82 -0.78 13.69 1.31
CA VAL A 82 -0.48 15.00 1.90
C VAL A 82 -1.15 15.12 3.26
N LYS A 83 -0.44 15.65 4.26
CA LYS A 83 -0.97 15.83 5.61
C LYS A 83 -2.25 16.69 5.56
N GLY A 84 -3.32 16.18 6.16
CA GLY A 84 -4.61 16.88 6.25
C GLY A 84 -5.50 16.79 5.01
N THR A 85 -5.14 16.01 3.98
CA THR A 85 -5.96 15.86 2.77
C THR A 85 -6.41 14.42 2.52
N SER A 86 -7.43 14.28 1.68
CA SER A 86 -7.86 13.01 1.06
C SER A 86 -7.10 12.69 -0.23
N LYS A 87 -6.16 13.55 -0.64
CA LYS A 87 -5.43 13.43 -1.90
C LYS A 87 -4.18 12.57 -1.74
N ILE A 88 -4.02 11.62 -2.64
CA ILE A 88 -2.78 10.86 -2.81
C ILE A 88 -1.73 11.80 -3.45
N LEU A 89 -0.45 11.62 -3.09
CA LEU A 89 0.65 12.35 -3.69
C LEU A 89 0.72 11.99 -5.18
N ASP A 90 0.59 13.00 -6.02
CA ASP A 90 0.94 12.86 -7.43
C ASP A 90 2.46 12.95 -7.53
N ARG A 91 3.09 11.89 -8.02
CA ARG A 91 4.52 11.86 -8.31
C ARG A 91 4.65 11.90 -9.82
N GLU A 92 4.86 13.11 -10.34
CA GLU A 92 5.22 13.37 -11.74
C GLU A 92 6.57 12.71 -12.11
#